data_AF-A0A359ICI2-F1
#
_entry.id   AF-A0A359ICI2-F1
#
_cell.length_a   1.000
_cell.length_b   1.000
_cell.length_c   1.000
_cell.angle_alpha   90.00
_cell.angle_beta   90.00
_cell.angle_gamma   90.00
#
_symmetry.space_group_name_H-M   'P 1'
#
loop_
_entity.id
_entity.type
_entity.pdbx_description
1 polymer ?
#
loop_
_entity_poly.entity_id
_entity_poly.type
_entity_poly.pdbx_seq_one_letter_code
_entity_poly.pdbx_strand_id
1 'polypeptide(L)'
;SLNPEEIPFLFIPRMKLMTKQTRLALDTYLQEGGTLYFSFANDSWVPDWHTLAGVETDCKFGVPDFYPQDSLQVTFSKAWGAFHANDIINIPLKNTEPEFSVCPVLNHEGISIAEDALRSPFLLRHSVGNGTVWFSPFPLEMLALESQQDDWKYHLCNIYRSIYESVAPPTLFTLQGDGLEAGFWKKGSRYLIIIFNHDWKTVHGHLTVNFPQWKLDASSLPCQKEVPDKISFSLQRKGVCILKISEN
;
A
#
# COMPACT_ATOMS: atom_id res chain seq x y z
N SER A 1 19.37 6.37 -11.76
CA SER A 1 18.26 7.31 -11.50
C SER A 1 17.03 6.50 -11.18
N LEU A 2 16.04 7.08 -10.49
CA LEU A 2 14.73 6.45 -10.34
C LEU A 2 14.04 6.49 -11.71
N ASN A 3 13.63 5.34 -12.26
CA ASN A 3 12.94 5.24 -13.56
C ASN A 3 11.48 4.82 -13.32
N PRO A 4 10.47 5.66 -13.62
CA PRO A 4 9.05 5.32 -13.48
C PRO A 4 8.61 4.08 -14.28
N GLU A 5 9.25 3.76 -15.39
CA GLU A 5 8.90 2.56 -16.18
C GLU A 5 9.31 1.26 -15.48
N GLU A 6 10.40 1.30 -14.71
CA GLU A 6 10.91 0.16 -13.94
C GLU A 6 10.33 0.12 -12.52
N ILE A 7 10.10 1.30 -11.93
CA ILE A 7 9.59 1.49 -10.57
C ILE A 7 8.37 2.42 -10.69
N PRO A 8 7.19 1.91 -11.08
CA PRO A 8 6.00 2.75 -11.29
C PRO A 8 5.46 3.35 -9.98
N PHE A 9 5.80 2.73 -8.86
CA PHE A 9 5.41 3.19 -7.53
C PHE A 9 6.56 3.10 -6.54
N LEU A 10 6.92 4.25 -5.97
CA LEU A 10 7.91 4.36 -4.91
C LEU A 10 7.21 4.55 -3.56
N PHE A 11 7.48 3.63 -2.64
CA PHE A 11 6.85 3.59 -1.32
C PHE A 11 7.86 4.01 -0.25
N ILE A 12 7.67 5.19 0.36
CA ILE A 12 8.55 5.77 1.39
C ILE A 12 7.74 6.02 2.66
N PRO A 13 7.43 4.97 3.45
CA PRO A 13 6.67 5.13 4.67
C PRO A 13 7.45 6.01 5.63
N ARG A 14 6.74 6.95 6.28
CA ARG A 14 7.31 7.85 7.29
C ARG A 14 8.62 8.48 6.84
N MET A 15 8.55 9.26 5.76
CA MET A 15 9.72 9.90 5.17
C MET A 15 10.36 10.88 6.17
N LYS A 16 11.38 10.42 6.91
CA LYS A 16 12.04 11.17 7.99
C LYS A 16 13.26 11.97 7.55
N LEU A 17 13.94 11.57 6.48
CA LEU A 17 15.17 12.21 6.05
C LEU A 17 15.22 12.26 4.53
N MET A 18 15.56 13.44 4.00
CA MET A 18 15.77 13.63 2.57
C MET A 18 16.97 14.52 2.34
N THR A 19 17.96 14.00 1.62
CA THR A 19 19.10 14.81 1.17
C THR A 19 18.70 15.63 -0.06
N LYS A 20 19.48 16.68 -0.37
CA LYS A 20 19.30 17.46 -1.61
C LYS A 20 19.33 16.58 -2.87
N GLN A 21 20.21 15.57 -2.91
CA GLN A 21 20.31 14.67 -4.06
C GLN A 21 19.07 13.77 -4.19
N THR A 22 18.58 13.24 -3.06
CA THR A 22 17.34 12.47 -3.02
C THR A 22 16.16 13.32 -3.47
N ARG A 23 16.09 14.59 -3.05
CA ARG A 23 15.04 15.52 -3.49
C ARG A 23 15.03 15.70 -5.00
N LEU A 24 16.18 16.03 -5.60
CA LEU A 24 16.29 16.20 -7.05
C LEU A 24 15.91 14.93 -7.81
N ALA A 25 16.28 13.75 -7.30
CA ALA A 25 15.90 12.47 -7.88
C ALA A 25 14.38 12.22 -7.81
N LEU A 26 13.74 12.56 -6.69
CA LEU A 26 12.28 12.45 -6.53
C LEU A 26 11.53 13.45 -7.42
N ASP A 27 12.01 14.70 -7.50
CA ASP A 27 11.43 15.71 -8.39
C ASP A 27 11.49 15.22 -9.84
N THR A 28 12.65 14.73 -10.30
CA THR A 28 12.81 14.16 -11.65
C THR A 28 11.87 12.98 -11.87
N TYR A 29 11.83 12.05 -10.93
CA TYR A 29 10.96 10.87 -10.97
C TYR A 29 9.48 11.24 -11.12
N LEU A 30 9.00 12.25 -10.38
CA LEU A 30 7.62 12.74 -10.48
C LEU A 30 7.38 13.50 -11.80
N GLN A 31 8.34 14.29 -12.29
CA GLN A 31 8.23 14.94 -13.60
C GLN A 31 8.14 13.92 -14.75
N GLU A 32 8.77 12.76 -14.60
CA GLU A 32 8.74 11.66 -15.58
C GLU A 32 7.51 10.74 -15.44
N GLY A 33 6.59 11.04 -14.52
CA GLY A 33 5.33 10.29 -14.36
C GLY A 33 5.32 9.24 -13.25
N GLY A 34 6.35 9.22 -12.40
CA GLY A 34 6.42 8.34 -11.24
C GLY A 34 5.32 8.60 -10.21
N THR A 35 5.01 7.59 -9.42
CA THR A 35 4.09 7.72 -8.28
C THR A 35 4.84 7.52 -6.97
N LEU A 36 4.64 8.43 -6.02
CA LEU A 36 5.23 8.38 -4.69
C LEU A 36 4.13 8.20 -3.64
N TYR A 37 4.36 7.36 -2.64
CA TYR A 37 3.62 7.39 -1.38
C TYR A 37 4.54 7.73 -0.21
N PHE A 38 4.03 8.54 0.72
CA PHE A 38 4.58 8.66 2.06
C PHE A 38 3.52 9.03 3.09
N SER A 39 3.78 8.67 4.33
CA SER A 39 2.99 9.05 5.50
C SER A 39 3.74 10.09 6.34
N PHE A 40 3.02 10.81 7.18
CA PHE A 40 3.62 11.81 8.07
C PHE A 40 4.58 11.18 9.08
N ALA A 41 5.65 11.93 9.37
CA ALA A 41 6.58 11.63 10.44
C ALA A 41 6.97 12.92 11.15
N ASN A 42 6.79 12.94 12.48
CA ASN A 42 7.33 14.01 13.31
C ASN A 42 8.83 14.16 13.11
N ASP A 43 9.33 15.38 13.28
CA ASP A 43 10.75 15.70 13.21
C ASP A 43 11.41 15.25 11.90
N SER A 44 10.65 15.27 10.80
CA SER A 44 11.19 14.96 9.48
C SER A 44 12.18 16.05 9.05
N TRP A 45 13.38 15.63 8.68
CA TRP A 45 14.43 16.46 8.08
C TRP A 45 14.28 16.42 6.56
N VAL A 46 13.09 16.82 6.12
CA VAL A 46 12.66 16.80 4.73
C VAL A 46 12.20 18.21 4.37
N PRO A 47 13.07 19.02 3.74
CA PRO A 47 12.69 20.36 3.32
C PRO A 47 11.47 20.33 2.40
N ASP A 48 10.51 21.22 2.65
CA ASP A 48 9.34 21.45 1.81
C ASP A 48 8.54 20.19 1.46
N TRP A 49 8.46 19.23 2.40
CA TRP A 49 7.67 18.01 2.23
C TRP A 49 6.17 18.32 2.06
N HIS A 50 5.69 19.39 2.70
CA HIS A 50 4.29 19.82 2.65
C HIS A 50 3.92 20.30 1.24
N THR A 51 4.84 20.97 0.53
CA THR A 51 4.69 21.32 -0.89
C THR A 51 4.60 20.07 -1.77
N LEU A 52 5.40 19.04 -1.48
CA LEU A 52 5.34 17.77 -2.20
C LEU A 52 3.99 17.06 -2.00
N ALA A 53 3.51 17.03 -0.75
CA ALA A 53 2.20 16.49 -0.38
C ALA A 53 1.01 17.34 -0.89
N GLY A 54 1.25 18.60 -1.29
CA GLY A 54 0.18 19.54 -1.66
C GLY A 54 -0.67 19.96 -0.48
N VAL A 55 -0.06 20.19 0.69
CA VAL A 55 -0.75 20.57 1.93
C VAL A 55 -0.18 21.84 2.55
N GLU A 56 -1.05 22.63 3.16
CA GLU A 56 -0.71 23.66 4.13
C GLU A 56 -0.93 23.09 5.54
N THR A 57 -0.03 23.39 6.48
CA THR A 57 -0.03 22.75 7.79
C THR A 57 0.39 23.70 8.92
N ASP A 58 -0.11 23.44 10.13
CA ASP A 58 0.34 24.09 11.38
C ASP A 58 1.40 23.25 12.14
N CYS A 59 2.04 22.28 11.46
CA CYS A 59 3.13 21.49 12.04
C CYS A 59 4.22 22.39 12.64
N LYS A 60 4.57 22.15 13.91
CA LYS A 60 5.66 22.84 14.60
C LYS A 60 6.85 21.91 14.75
N PHE A 61 8.03 22.38 14.31
CA PHE A 61 9.25 21.58 14.41
C PHE A 61 9.55 21.22 15.88
N GLY A 62 9.77 19.94 16.18
CA GLY A 62 10.04 19.47 17.53
C GLY A 62 8.80 19.36 18.44
N VAL A 63 7.61 19.69 17.96
CA VAL A 63 6.38 19.69 18.77
C VAL A 63 5.37 18.72 18.14
N PRO A 64 5.11 17.56 18.77
CA PRO A 64 4.13 16.63 18.24
C PRO A 64 2.71 17.15 18.46
N ASP A 65 1.89 17.06 17.41
CA ASP A 65 0.45 17.22 17.50
C ASP A 65 -0.22 15.85 17.59
N PHE A 66 -1.20 15.73 18.48
CA PHE A 66 -1.95 14.49 18.69
C PHE A 66 -3.41 14.66 18.31
N TYR A 67 -4.00 13.58 17.80
CA TYR A 67 -5.41 13.57 17.49
C TYR A 67 -6.23 13.61 18.79
N PRO A 68 -7.34 14.36 18.86
CA PRO A 68 -8.03 14.59 20.14
C PRO A 68 -8.79 13.37 20.68
N GLN A 69 -8.97 12.32 19.86
CA GLN A 69 -9.59 11.06 20.26
C GLN A 69 -8.58 9.90 20.25
N ASP A 70 -8.91 8.82 20.97
CA ASP A 70 -8.11 7.59 21.02
C ASP A 70 -8.37 6.64 19.85
N SER A 71 -9.31 7.00 18.96
CA SER A 71 -9.56 6.29 17.71
C SER A 71 -9.88 7.27 16.59
N LEU A 72 -9.46 6.88 15.38
CA LEU A 72 -9.77 7.57 14.15
C LEU A 72 -10.85 6.80 13.41
N GLN A 73 -11.98 7.45 13.16
CA GLN A 73 -12.98 6.94 12.23
C GLN A 73 -12.71 7.58 10.86
N VAL A 74 -12.44 6.76 9.86
CA VAL A 74 -12.16 7.19 8.48
C VAL A 74 -13.26 6.70 7.57
N THR A 75 -13.75 7.56 6.69
CA THR A 75 -14.81 7.26 5.71
C THR A 75 -14.30 7.42 4.28
N PHE A 76 -14.60 6.42 3.45
CA PHE A 76 -14.41 6.49 1.99
C PHE A 76 -15.71 6.98 1.35
N SER A 77 -15.81 8.27 1.02
CA SER A 77 -17.06 8.86 0.50
C SER A 77 -17.48 8.31 -0.87
N LYS A 78 -16.53 7.75 -1.62
CA LYS A 78 -16.73 7.11 -2.93
C LYS A 78 -16.04 5.76 -2.94
N ALA A 79 -16.50 4.86 -3.81
CA ALA A 79 -15.79 3.61 -4.04
C ALA A 79 -14.39 3.90 -4.59
N TRP A 80 -13.39 3.24 -4.04
CA TRP A 80 -11.98 3.39 -4.42
C TRP A 80 -11.20 2.12 -4.09
N GLY A 81 -10.61 1.50 -5.12
CA GLY A 81 -9.85 0.26 -4.98
C GLY A 81 -10.66 -0.84 -4.29
N ALA A 82 -10.16 -1.33 -3.16
CA ALA A 82 -10.82 -2.36 -2.36
C ALA A 82 -11.96 -1.85 -1.45
N PHE A 83 -12.27 -0.55 -1.45
CA PHE A 83 -13.26 0.07 -0.57
C PHE A 83 -14.51 0.50 -1.34
N HIS A 84 -15.69 0.24 -0.78
CA HIS A 84 -16.97 0.70 -1.30
C HIS A 84 -17.29 2.11 -0.82
N ALA A 85 -18.27 2.74 -1.47
CA ALA A 85 -18.77 4.03 -1.04
C ALA A 85 -19.41 3.93 0.35
N ASN A 86 -19.01 4.84 1.24
CA ASN A 86 -19.36 4.93 2.65
C ASN A 86 -18.80 3.80 3.53
N ASP A 87 -17.78 3.07 3.06
CA ASP A 87 -17.01 2.19 3.95
C ASP A 87 -16.37 3.03 5.07
N ILE A 88 -16.45 2.50 6.28
CA ILE A 88 -15.89 3.12 7.48
C ILE A 88 -14.85 2.17 8.07
N ILE A 89 -13.65 2.68 8.32
CA ILE A 89 -12.61 1.98 9.06
C ILE A 89 -12.38 2.69 10.39
N ASN A 90 -12.13 1.92 11.44
CA ASN A 90 -11.77 2.44 12.75
C ASN A 90 -10.33 2.07 13.05
N ILE A 91 -9.50 3.06 13.34
CA ILE A 91 -8.07 2.89 13.57
C ILE A 91 -7.80 3.29 15.02
N PRO A 92 -7.27 2.37 15.86
CA PRO A 92 -6.84 2.76 17.20
C PRO A 92 -5.66 3.73 17.11
N LEU A 93 -5.74 4.82 17.86
CA LEU A 93 -4.66 5.81 17.95
C LEU A 93 -3.91 5.65 19.26
N LYS A 94 -2.63 6.02 19.24
CA LYS A 94 -1.78 6.10 20.42
C LYS A 94 -1.25 7.52 20.50
N ASN A 95 -1.66 8.28 21.51
CA ASN A 95 -1.32 9.70 21.65
C ASN A 95 -0.25 9.93 22.73
N THR A 96 0.72 9.02 22.85
CA THR A 96 1.67 9.00 23.97
C THR A 96 3.11 9.35 23.59
N GLU A 97 3.47 9.22 22.31
CA GLU A 97 4.85 9.38 21.83
C GLU A 97 4.87 10.16 20.52
N PRO A 98 5.90 11.00 20.26
CA PRO A 98 6.01 11.78 19.03
C PRO A 98 5.94 10.95 17.74
N GLU A 99 6.29 9.66 17.78
CA GLU A 99 6.24 8.78 16.62
C GLU A 99 4.80 8.57 16.07
N PHE A 100 3.78 8.82 16.90
CA PHE A 100 2.37 8.72 16.56
C PHE A 100 1.71 10.07 16.28
N SER A 101 2.49 11.16 16.26
CA SER A 101 1.97 12.48 15.95
C SER A 101 1.26 12.50 14.60
N VAL A 102 0.27 13.37 14.47
CA VAL A 102 -0.45 13.62 13.22
C VAL A 102 -0.04 14.97 12.65
N CYS A 103 -0.19 15.15 11.34
CA CYS A 103 -0.02 16.44 10.69
C CYS A 103 -1.35 17.21 10.74
N PRO A 104 -1.42 18.38 11.40
CA PRO A 104 -2.57 19.27 11.30
C PRO A 104 -2.61 19.89 9.91
N VAL A 105 -3.43 19.33 9.02
CA VAL A 105 -3.65 19.87 7.66
C VAL A 105 -4.67 21.01 7.75
N LEU A 106 -4.25 22.21 7.36
CA LEU A 106 -5.10 23.41 7.33
C LEU A 106 -5.86 23.52 6.01
N ASN A 107 -5.18 23.18 4.91
CA ASN A 107 -5.70 23.23 3.55
C ASN A 107 -4.90 22.27 2.66
N HIS A 108 -5.45 21.87 1.51
CA HIS A 108 -4.74 21.04 0.54
C HIS A 108 -5.21 21.26 -0.90
N GLU A 109 -4.31 21.01 -1.85
CA GLU A 109 -4.58 21.10 -3.29
C GLU A 109 -4.97 19.75 -3.90
N GLY A 110 -4.71 18.65 -3.18
CA GLY A 110 -5.00 17.29 -3.62
C GLY A 110 -6.48 16.89 -3.52
N ILE A 111 -6.79 15.71 -4.04
CA ILE A 111 -8.09 15.04 -3.88
C ILE A 111 -8.05 14.21 -2.60
N SER A 112 -8.99 14.46 -1.69
CA SER A 112 -9.20 13.60 -0.53
C SER A 112 -9.91 12.31 -0.95
N ILE A 113 -9.24 11.19 -0.71
CA ILE A 113 -9.72 9.84 -1.05
C ILE A 113 -10.54 9.28 0.11
N ALA A 114 -10.13 9.61 1.33
CA ALA A 114 -10.84 9.30 2.55
C ALA A 114 -10.61 10.42 3.56
N GLU A 115 -11.59 10.64 4.43
CA GLU A 115 -11.61 11.71 5.43
C GLU A 115 -11.92 11.15 6.81
N ASP A 116 -11.46 11.85 7.85
CA ASP A 116 -11.85 11.54 9.23
C ASP A 116 -13.24 12.10 9.59
N ALA A 117 -13.70 11.84 10.81
CA ALA A 117 -14.97 12.35 11.33
C ALA A 117 -15.04 13.88 11.45
N LEU A 118 -13.90 14.58 11.46
CA LEU A 118 -13.78 16.04 11.48
C LEU A 118 -13.70 16.63 10.06
N ARG A 119 -13.79 15.78 9.02
CA ARG A 119 -13.60 16.12 7.59
C ARG A 119 -12.17 16.55 7.25
N SER A 120 -11.20 16.19 8.07
CA SER A 120 -9.79 16.33 7.72
C SER A 120 -9.40 15.19 6.79
N PRO A 121 -8.48 15.41 5.83
CA PRO A 121 -8.06 14.35 4.93
C PRO A 121 -7.31 13.25 5.67
N PHE A 122 -7.60 12.00 5.37
CA PHE A 122 -6.86 10.83 5.86
C PHE A 122 -5.89 10.28 4.80
N LEU A 123 -6.27 10.35 3.53
CA LEU A 123 -5.45 9.96 2.39
C LEU A 123 -5.69 10.95 1.25
N LEU A 124 -4.63 11.65 0.86
CA LEU A 124 -4.62 12.62 -0.22
C LEU A 124 -3.93 12.04 -1.45
N ARG A 125 -4.48 12.40 -2.62
CA ARG A 125 -3.83 12.22 -3.92
C ARG A 125 -3.58 13.58 -4.56
N HIS A 126 -2.32 13.94 -4.72
CA HIS A 126 -1.87 15.21 -5.28
C HIS A 126 -1.10 14.98 -6.59
N SER A 127 -1.33 15.80 -7.62
CA SER A 127 -0.63 15.67 -8.89
C SER A 127 0.59 16.59 -8.92
N VAL A 128 1.75 16.06 -9.29
CA VAL A 128 3.02 16.81 -9.31
C VAL A 128 3.75 16.54 -10.63
N GLY A 129 3.85 17.56 -11.49
CA GLY A 129 4.34 17.36 -12.85
C GLY A 129 3.44 16.38 -13.62
N ASN A 130 4.03 15.33 -14.19
CA ASN A 130 3.30 14.23 -14.81
C ASN A 130 2.98 13.09 -13.83
N GLY A 131 3.50 13.17 -12.60
CA GLY A 131 3.43 12.13 -11.58
C GLY A 131 2.34 12.38 -10.53
N THR A 132 2.31 11.50 -9.53
CA THR A 132 1.33 11.54 -8.45
C THR A 132 1.99 11.30 -7.10
N VAL A 133 1.58 12.09 -6.10
CA VAL A 133 1.96 11.92 -4.70
C VAL A 133 0.73 11.48 -3.90
N TRP A 134 0.88 10.39 -3.17
CA TRP A 134 -0.06 9.91 -2.17
C TRP A 134 0.47 10.24 -0.79
N PHE A 135 -0.33 10.94 0.00
CA PHE A 135 0.07 11.39 1.33
C PHE A 135 -0.98 11.04 2.38
N SER A 136 -0.53 10.54 3.53
CA SER A 136 -1.38 10.47 4.72
C SER A 136 -0.82 11.37 5.81
N PRO A 137 -1.64 12.26 6.41
CA PRO A 137 -1.21 13.07 7.56
C PRO A 137 -1.07 12.24 8.85
N PHE A 138 -1.39 10.94 8.81
CA PHE A 138 -1.23 10.03 9.92
C PHE A 138 -0.03 9.09 9.67
N PRO A 139 0.72 8.70 10.72
CA PRO A 139 1.86 7.79 10.61
C PRO A 139 1.35 6.33 10.51
N LEU A 140 0.71 5.98 9.38
CA LEU A 140 -0.05 4.73 9.21
C LEU A 140 0.72 3.47 9.61
N GLU A 141 2.00 3.42 9.27
CA GLU A 141 2.86 2.27 9.54
C GLU A 141 3.21 2.14 11.02
N MET A 142 3.36 3.26 11.76
CA MET A 142 3.52 3.19 13.21
C MET A 142 2.24 2.73 13.89
N LEU A 143 1.09 3.25 13.45
CA LEU A 143 -0.20 2.81 13.96
C LEU A 143 -0.41 1.31 13.70
N ALA A 144 0.01 0.81 12.54
CA ALA A 144 -0.07 -0.62 12.23
C ALA A 144 0.91 -1.47 13.02
N LEU A 145 2.12 -0.95 13.27
CA LEU A 145 3.15 -1.64 14.07
C LEU A 145 2.70 -1.84 15.52
N GLU A 146 2.10 -0.81 16.12
CA GLU A 146 1.64 -0.85 17.52
C GLU A 146 0.31 -1.61 17.68
N SER A 147 -0.54 -1.59 16.65
CA SER A 147 -1.88 -2.16 16.73
C SER A 147 -1.87 -3.67 16.97
N GLN A 148 -2.60 -4.07 18.00
CA GLN A 148 -2.99 -5.46 18.27
C GLN A 148 -4.22 -5.90 17.44
N GLN A 149 -4.83 -4.99 16.68
CA GLN A 149 -5.99 -5.28 15.84
C GLN A 149 -5.52 -5.65 14.44
N ASP A 150 -5.74 -6.92 14.06
CA ASP A 150 -5.37 -7.43 12.74
C ASP A 150 -6.18 -6.76 11.61
N ASP A 151 -7.40 -6.33 11.89
CA ASP A 151 -8.26 -5.62 10.93
C ASP A 151 -7.61 -4.33 10.40
N TRP A 152 -6.91 -3.58 11.26
CA TRP A 152 -6.21 -2.37 10.80
C TRP A 152 -5.09 -2.71 9.80
N LYS A 153 -4.31 -3.77 10.06
CA LYS A 153 -3.26 -4.22 9.13
C LYS A 153 -3.86 -4.67 7.81
N TYR A 154 -4.99 -5.36 7.85
CA TYR A 154 -5.75 -5.73 6.66
C TYR A 154 -6.19 -4.51 5.83
N HIS A 155 -6.77 -3.49 6.49
CA HIS A 155 -7.17 -2.26 5.82
C HIS A 155 -5.97 -1.47 5.25
N LEU A 156 -4.86 -1.41 5.96
CA LEU A 156 -3.65 -0.75 5.47
C LEU A 156 -3.07 -1.45 4.23
N CYS A 157 -3.04 -2.79 4.23
CA CYS A 157 -2.68 -3.57 3.04
C CYS A 157 -3.62 -3.27 1.86
N ASN A 158 -4.92 -3.11 2.12
CA ASN A 158 -5.88 -2.73 1.08
C ASN A 158 -5.66 -1.33 0.54
N ILE A 159 -5.27 -0.36 1.37
CA ILE A 159 -4.88 0.98 0.93
C ILE A 159 -3.68 0.90 -0.02
N TYR A 160 -2.61 0.21 0.38
CA TYR A 160 -1.40 0.11 -0.44
C TYR A 160 -1.62 -0.62 -1.75
N ARG A 161 -2.38 -1.72 -1.70
CA ARG A 161 -2.80 -2.44 -2.90
C ARG A 161 -3.62 -1.55 -3.83
N SER A 162 -4.58 -0.79 -3.29
CA SER A 162 -5.44 0.11 -4.08
C SER A 162 -4.63 1.22 -4.75
N ILE A 163 -3.62 1.78 -4.06
CA ILE A 163 -2.70 2.74 -4.66
C ILE A 163 -1.90 2.08 -5.78
N TYR A 164 -1.27 0.93 -5.51
CA TYR A 164 -0.45 0.22 -6.47
C TYR A 164 -1.25 -0.17 -7.73
N GLU A 165 -2.43 -0.75 -7.58
CA GLU A 165 -3.31 -1.13 -8.69
C GLU A 165 -3.80 0.07 -9.51
N SER A 166 -3.79 1.28 -8.94
CA SER A 166 -4.16 2.50 -9.67
C SER A 166 -3.07 3.04 -10.59
N VAL A 167 -1.82 2.58 -10.44
CA VAL A 167 -0.64 3.12 -11.16
C VAL A 167 0.21 2.06 -11.85
N ALA A 168 0.25 0.84 -11.31
CA ALA A 168 1.07 -0.22 -11.84
C ALA A 168 0.37 -0.94 -13.00
N PRO A 169 1.12 -1.41 -14.01
CA PRO A 169 0.57 -2.31 -15.01
C PRO A 169 0.07 -3.59 -14.35
N PRO A 170 -0.89 -4.31 -14.96
CA PRO A 170 -1.37 -5.60 -14.47
C PRO A 170 -0.19 -6.52 -14.16
N THR A 171 -0.10 -7.00 -12.92
CA THR A 171 0.95 -7.95 -12.52
C THR A 171 0.70 -9.28 -13.22
N LEU A 172 1.75 -10.01 -13.58
CA LEU A 172 1.60 -11.35 -14.19
C LEU A 172 0.87 -12.33 -13.29
N PHE A 173 1.00 -12.13 -11.97
CA PHE A 173 0.38 -12.94 -10.95
C PHE A 173 -0.25 -12.07 -9.88
N THR A 174 -1.40 -12.51 -9.36
CA THR A 174 -2.06 -11.90 -8.20
C THR A 174 -2.40 -13.00 -7.21
N LEU A 175 -1.87 -12.91 -6.00
CA LEU A 175 -2.20 -13.82 -4.90
C LEU A 175 -3.27 -13.19 -4.01
N GLN A 176 -4.32 -13.96 -3.71
CA GLN A 176 -5.37 -13.58 -2.78
C GLN A 176 -5.51 -14.65 -1.70
N GLY A 177 -5.65 -14.22 -0.46
CA GLY A 177 -5.81 -15.07 0.72
C GLY A 177 -5.01 -14.50 1.89
N ASP A 178 -5.66 -14.38 3.04
CA ASP A 178 -5.03 -13.82 4.24
C ASP A 178 -3.96 -14.78 4.80
N GLY A 179 -2.84 -14.22 5.26
CA GLY A 179 -1.69 -15.00 5.73
C GLY A 179 -0.91 -15.73 4.64
N LEU A 180 -1.18 -15.51 3.35
CA LEU A 180 -0.42 -16.10 2.25
C LEU A 180 0.71 -15.19 1.75
N GLU A 181 1.86 -15.78 1.47
CA GLU A 181 2.98 -15.14 0.80
C GLU A 181 3.36 -15.94 -0.45
N ALA A 182 3.76 -15.27 -1.52
CA ALA A 182 4.31 -15.97 -2.69
C ALA A 182 5.59 -15.33 -3.22
N GLY A 183 6.51 -16.19 -3.65
CA GLY A 183 7.65 -15.82 -4.48
C GLY A 183 7.46 -16.31 -5.92
N PHE A 184 7.91 -15.51 -6.88
CA PHE A 184 7.79 -15.78 -8.31
C PHE A 184 9.17 -15.71 -8.96
N TRP A 185 9.56 -16.76 -9.69
CA TRP A 185 10.82 -16.81 -10.42
C TRP A 185 10.57 -17.19 -11.88
N LYS A 186 11.12 -16.40 -12.81
CA LYS A 186 11.05 -16.68 -14.26
C LYS A 186 12.36 -17.30 -14.76
N LYS A 187 12.27 -18.33 -15.60
CA LYS A 187 13.37 -18.89 -16.38
C LYS A 187 12.89 -19.22 -17.79
N GLY A 188 13.25 -18.39 -18.77
CA GLY A 188 12.69 -18.47 -20.12
C GLY A 188 11.18 -18.22 -20.08
N SER A 189 10.39 -19.08 -20.72
CA SER A 189 8.91 -19.03 -20.67
C SER A 189 8.30 -19.70 -19.43
N ARG A 190 9.11 -20.18 -18.48
CA ARG A 190 8.63 -20.91 -17.29
C ARG A 190 8.68 -20.07 -16.04
N TYR A 191 7.70 -20.28 -15.18
CA TYR A 191 7.58 -19.69 -13.86
C TYR A 191 7.58 -20.77 -12.80
N LEU A 192 8.37 -20.56 -11.76
CA LEU A 192 8.28 -21.27 -10.48
C LEU A 192 7.58 -20.33 -9.50
N ILE A 193 6.54 -20.82 -8.86
CA ILE A 193 5.78 -20.07 -7.87
C ILE A 193 5.79 -20.89 -6.58
N ILE A 194 6.18 -20.26 -5.49
CA ILE A 194 6.18 -20.90 -4.17
C ILE A 194 5.28 -20.07 -3.28
N ILE A 195 4.22 -20.69 -2.75
CA ILE A 195 3.22 -20.06 -1.90
C ILE A 195 3.34 -20.66 -0.50
N PHE A 196 3.48 -19.80 0.50
CA PHE A 196 3.57 -20.14 1.91
C PHE A 196 2.29 -19.72 2.64
N ASN A 197 1.80 -20.56 3.54
CA ASN A 197 0.77 -20.19 4.51
C ASN A 197 1.45 -19.84 5.85
N HIS A 198 1.41 -18.57 6.23
CA HIS A 198 1.94 -18.10 7.53
C HIS A 198 0.92 -18.16 8.66
N ASP A 199 -0.34 -18.51 8.39
CA ASP A 199 -1.34 -18.69 9.42
C ASP A 199 -1.15 -20.02 10.18
N TRP A 200 -1.65 -20.04 11.41
CA TRP A 200 -1.76 -21.22 12.25
C TRP A 200 -2.99 -22.08 11.91
N LYS A 201 -3.85 -21.64 10.99
CA LYS A 201 -5.00 -22.38 10.45
C LYS A 201 -4.81 -22.73 8.96
N THR A 202 -5.71 -23.56 8.44
CA THR A 202 -5.80 -23.82 7.00
C THR A 202 -6.36 -22.60 6.29
N VAL A 203 -5.70 -22.18 5.20
CA VAL A 203 -6.07 -21.01 4.42
C VAL A 203 -6.51 -21.42 3.03
N HIS A 204 -7.61 -20.84 2.57
CA HIS A 204 -8.07 -20.93 1.18
C HIS A 204 -7.54 -19.71 0.42
N GLY A 205 -6.90 -19.96 -0.71
CA GLY A 205 -6.28 -18.93 -1.52
C GLY A 205 -6.59 -19.06 -3.00
N HIS A 206 -6.36 -17.97 -3.70
CA HIS A 206 -6.49 -17.88 -5.14
C HIS A 206 -5.22 -17.27 -5.74
N LEU A 207 -4.74 -17.85 -6.82
CA LEU A 207 -3.71 -17.28 -7.67
C LEU A 207 -4.33 -16.97 -9.03
N THR A 208 -4.37 -15.70 -9.39
CA THR A 208 -4.73 -15.25 -10.74
C THR A 208 -3.47 -15.12 -11.59
N VAL A 209 -3.53 -15.60 -12.83
CA VAL A 209 -2.47 -15.59 -13.84
C VAL A 209 -2.92 -14.71 -14.99
N ASN A 210 -2.32 -13.52 -15.11
CA ASN A 210 -2.84 -12.44 -15.95
C ASN A 210 -2.17 -12.35 -17.33
N PHE A 211 -1.64 -13.45 -17.88
CA PHE A 211 -1.12 -13.49 -19.25
C PHE A 211 -1.89 -14.49 -20.13
N PRO A 212 -1.99 -14.21 -21.45
CA PRO A 212 -3.11 -14.72 -22.25
C PRO A 212 -3.11 -16.23 -22.46
N GLN A 213 -1.94 -16.85 -22.48
CA GLN A 213 -1.80 -18.28 -22.73
C GLN A 213 -0.81 -18.87 -21.75
N TRP A 214 -1.33 -19.71 -20.86
CA TRP A 214 -0.53 -20.36 -19.85
C TRP A 214 -0.99 -21.78 -19.59
N LYS A 215 -0.07 -22.59 -19.08
CA LYS A 215 -0.31 -23.98 -18.71
C LYS A 215 0.23 -24.25 -17.32
N LEU A 216 -0.56 -24.91 -16.48
CA LEU A 216 -0.07 -25.51 -15.24
C LEU A 216 0.68 -26.80 -15.58
N ASP A 217 2.00 -26.80 -15.42
CA ASP A 217 2.83 -27.97 -15.70
C ASP A 217 2.88 -28.94 -14.51
N ALA A 218 2.92 -28.41 -13.29
CA ALA A 218 2.95 -29.19 -12.07
C ALA A 218 2.44 -28.40 -10.87
N SER A 219 1.89 -29.11 -9.89
CA SER A 219 1.58 -28.59 -8.56
C SER A 219 1.99 -29.61 -7.50
N SER A 220 2.51 -29.15 -6.36
CA SER A 220 2.80 -30.01 -5.20
C SER A 220 1.55 -30.39 -4.40
N LEU A 221 0.40 -29.76 -4.66
CA LEU A 221 -0.87 -29.99 -3.97
C LEU A 221 -2.04 -30.03 -4.96
N PRO A 222 -3.18 -30.64 -4.60
CA PRO A 222 -4.40 -30.51 -5.39
C PRO A 222 -4.80 -29.04 -5.52
N CYS A 223 -4.89 -28.57 -6.77
CA CYS A 223 -5.37 -27.24 -7.09
C CYS A 223 -6.53 -27.37 -8.09
N GLN A 224 -7.53 -26.50 -7.97
CA GLN A 224 -8.65 -26.47 -8.89
C GLN A 224 -8.53 -25.24 -9.77
N LYS A 225 -8.63 -25.44 -11.10
CA LYS A 225 -8.74 -24.33 -12.04
C LYS A 225 -10.22 -23.93 -12.10
N GLU A 226 -10.57 -22.79 -11.51
CA GLU A 226 -11.97 -22.32 -11.44
C GLU A 226 -12.40 -21.65 -12.75
N VAL A 227 -11.56 -20.75 -13.25
CA VAL A 227 -11.73 -19.98 -14.49
C VAL A 227 -10.40 -20.00 -15.27
N PRO A 228 -10.34 -19.59 -16.56
CA PRO A 228 -9.16 -19.77 -17.41
C PRO A 228 -7.84 -19.23 -16.82
N ASP A 229 -7.92 -18.24 -15.94
CA ASP A 229 -6.85 -17.47 -15.33
C ASP A 229 -6.69 -17.70 -13.82
N LYS A 230 -7.59 -18.42 -13.16
CA LYS A 230 -7.59 -18.55 -11.68
C LYS A 230 -7.37 -19.98 -11.21
N ILE A 231 -6.43 -20.13 -10.28
CA ILE A 231 -6.12 -21.37 -9.57
C ILE A 231 -6.56 -21.20 -8.11
N SER A 232 -7.47 -22.03 -7.62
CA SER A 232 -7.78 -22.12 -6.20
C SER A 232 -7.05 -23.28 -5.53
N PHE A 233 -6.67 -23.06 -4.29
CA PHE A 233 -5.94 -24.03 -3.48
C PHE A 233 -6.28 -23.87 -2.00
N SER A 234 -6.00 -24.92 -1.23
CA SER A 234 -6.10 -24.91 0.22
C SER A 234 -4.77 -25.32 0.81
N LEU A 235 -4.17 -24.44 1.60
CA LEU A 235 -2.91 -24.69 2.28
C LEU A 235 -3.16 -24.99 3.74
N GLN A 236 -2.70 -26.16 4.19
CA GLN A 236 -2.72 -26.52 5.61
C GLN A 236 -1.88 -25.53 6.43
N ARG A 237 -2.07 -25.52 7.75
CA ARG A 237 -1.26 -24.77 8.71
C ARG A 237 0.23 -24.85 8.36
N LYS A 238 0.89 -23.70 8.18
CA LYS A 238 2.33 -23.62 7.84
C LYS A 238 2.74 -24.39 6.58
N GLY A 239 1.77 -24.68 5.71
CA GLY A 239 1.97 -25.45 4.49
C GLY A 239 2.61 -24.63 3.37
N VAL A 240 3.13 -25.36 2.37
CA VAL A 240 3.76 -24.79 1.18
C VAL A 240 3.17 -25.41 -0.08
N CYS A 241 2.88 -24.59 -1.09
CA CYS A 241 2.49 -25.02 -2.43
C CYS A 241 3.57 -24.58 -3.42
N ILE A 242 3.99 -25.48 -4.30
CA ILE A 242 4.90 -25.18 -5.39
C ILE A 242 4.14 -25.41 -6.70
N LEU A 243 4.04 -24.36 -7.50
CA LEU A 243 3.44 -24.40 -8.84
C LEU A 243 4.52 -24.17 -9.90
N LYS A 244 4.39 -24.89 -11.02
CA LYS A 244 5.16 -24.64 -12.24
C LYS A 244 4.21 -24.27 -13.34
N ILE A 245 4.38 -23.09 -13.92
CA ILE A 245 3.54 -22.54 -14.97
C ILE A 245 4.41 -22.19 -16.18
N SER A 246 3.95 -22.46 -17.39
CA SER A 246 4.61 -22.02 -18.63
C SER A 246 3.72 -21.04 -19.40
N GLU A 247 4.33 -20.00 -19.97
CA GLU A 247 3.80 -19.26 -21.12
C GLU A 247 3.78 -20.21 -22.32
N ASN A 248 2.63 -20.30 -23.00
CA ASN A 248 2.54 -20.99 -24.30
C ASN A 248 3.03 -20.08 -25.42
#